data_AF-A0A8H2WHH4-F1
#
_entry.id   AF-A0A8H2WHH4-F1
#
_cell.length_a   1.000
_cell.length_b   1.000
_cell.length_c   1.000
_cell.angle_alpha   90.00
_cell.angle_beta   90.00
_cell.angle_gamma   90.00
#
_symmetry.space_group_name_H-M   'P 1'
#
loop_
_entity.id
_entity.type
_entity.pdbx_description
1 polymer ?
#
loop_
_entity_poly.entity_id
_entity_poly.type
_entity_poly.pdbx_seq_one_letter_code
_entity_poly.pdbx_strand_id
1 'polypeptide(L)'
;MDAALQLAATTHPDPRCLVSCTIITGLVAAMMRNEINSLQDFDRIVQQGIDFVQTYKDHPSGPDAYIPERLSEDQLTDLHKHVYAKNLEGLELDNRQQIGYTLKCLGAGTWALREVLSTPESNRSGIFERCITEITMQAGDADTNATVAGSLLGAYLTDTGLPGHWVQHLRDGAWLVQKMKCAGSLLGLGGTYDSTNDPDVLIDGGKGAFTPEELNRRYDELMCEVGRRVNDGLPLPGSRGPSGKGGKGEKDGCIVC
;
A
#
# COMPACT_ATOMS: atom_id res chain seq x y z
N MET A 1 2.56 -13.11 -9.22
CA MET A 1 3.78 -12.49 -8.66
C MET A 1 4.35 -11.49 -9.65
N ASP A 2 4.62 -11.87 -10.90
CA ASP A 2 5.13 -10.96 -11.95
C ASP A 2 4.38 -9.62 -12.08
N ALA A 3 3.06 -9.66 -12.30
CA ALA A 3 2.26 -8.44 -12.42
C ALA A 3 2.36 -7.52 -11.19
N ALA A 4 2.47 -8.08 -9.98
CA ALA A 4 2.63 -7.29 -8.75
C ALA A 4 3.98 -6.56 -8.73
N LEU A 5 5.04 -7.24 -9.15
CA LEU A 5 6.39 -6.68 -9.26
C LEU A 5 6.41 -5.54 -10.30
N GLN A 6 5.92 -5.81 -11.51
CA GLN A 6 5.93 -4.83 -12.61
C GLN A 6 5.07 -3.60 -12.28
N LEU A 7 3.89 -3.78 -11.68
CA LEU A 7 3.05 -2.66 -11.24
C LEU A 7 3.72 -1.84 -10.13
N ALA A 8 4.31 -2.49 -9.12
CA ALA A 8 4.99 -1.79 -8.04
C ALA A 8 6.20 -0.98 -8.56
N ALA A 9 6.94 -1.52 -9.52
CA ALA A 9 8.13 -0.86 -10.10
C ALA A 9 7.82 0.45 -10.82
N THR A 10 6.58 0.70 -11.23
CA THR A 10 6.18 1.96 -11.88
C THR A 10 6.35 3.19 -10.97
N THR A 11 6.25 3.01 -9.65
CA THR A 11 6.33 4.09 -8.66
C THR A 11 7.36 3.84 -7.57
N HIS A 12 7.65 2.57 -7.26
CA HIS A 12 8.53 2.15 -6.17
C HIS A 12 9.51 1.06 -6.64
N PRO A 13 10.55 1.42 -7.41
CA PRO A 13 11.53 0.47 -7.94
C PRO A 13 12.50 -0.11 -6.90
N ASP A 14 12.41 0.30 -5.62
CA ASP A 14 13.24 -0.25 -4.54
C ASP A 14 12.92 -1.74 -4.31
N PRO A 15 13.93 -2.64 -4.26
CA PRO A 15 13.69 -4.08 -4.18
C PRO A 15 12.94 -4.51 -2.92
N ARG A 16 12.99 -3.72 -1.83
CA ARG A 16 12.20 -3.96 -0.61
C ARG A 16 10.70 -3.75 -0.85
N CYS A 17 10.34 -2.75 -1.65
CA CYS A 17 8.95 -2.51 -2.05
C CYS A 17 8.46 -3.64 -2.95
N LEU A 18 9.28 -4.04 -3.93
CA LEU A 18 8.93 -5.07 -4.90
C LEU A 18 8.71 -6.43 -4.24
N VAL A 19 9.59 -6.83 -3.32
CA VAL A 19 9.39 -8.09 -2.57
C VAL A 19 8.17 -8.02 -1.65
N SER A 20 7.91 -6.88 -1.03
CA SER A 20 6.73 -6.69 -0.16
C SER A 20 5.43 -6.86 -0.94
N CYS A 21 5.29 -6.16 -2.08
CA CYS A 21 4.12 -6.29 -2.96
C CYS A 21 3.97 -7.71 -3.51
N THR A 22 5.09 -8.36 -3.86
CA THR A 22 5.10 -9.73 -4.36
C THR A 22 4.63 -10.73 -3.30
N ILE A 23 5.11 -10.62 -2.06
CA ILE A 23 4.71 -11.47 -0.94
C ILE A 23 3.22 -11.28 -0.62
N ILE A 24 2.76 -10.04 -0.42
CA ILE A 24 1.35 -9.76 -0.10
C ILE A 24 0.41 -10.31 -1.18
N THR A 25 0.72 -10.04 -2.45
CA THR A 25 -0.11 -10.54 -3.57
C THR A 25 -0.07 -12.06 -3.65
N GLY A 26 1.10 -12.68 -3.42
CA GLY A 26 1.26 -14.13 -3.36
C GLY A 26 0.40 -14.76 -2.27
N LEU A 27 0.38 -14.16 -1.07
CA LEU A 27 -0.44 -14.61 0.05
C LEU A 27 -1.94 -14.51 -0.26
N VAL A 28 -2.40 -13.37 -0.81
CA VAL A 28 -3.81 -13.22 -1.23
C VAL A 28 -4.18 -14.27 -2.27
N ALA A 29 -3.36 -14.46 -3.30
CA ALA A 29 -3.61 -15.46 -4.33
C ALA A 29 -3.59 -16.90 -3.79
N ALA A 30 -2.74 -17.20 -2.80
CA ALA A 30 -2.72 -18.49 -2.13
C ALA A 30 -3.99 -18.71 -1.28
N MET A 31 -4.47 -17.69 -0.56
CA MET A 31 -5.73 -17.73 0.19
C MET A 31 -6.93 -17.98 -0.73
N MET A 32 -7.01 -17.27 -1.85
CA MET A 32 -8.09 -17.46 -2.84
C MET A 32 -8.10 -18.87 -3.44
N ARG A 33 -6.95 -19.54 -3.52
CA ARG A 33 -6.81 -20.93 -3.99
C ARG A 33 -6.85 -21.96 -2.87
N ASN A 34 -7.10 -21.54 -1.63
CA ASN A 34 -7.10 -22.38 -0.44
C ASN A 34 -5.77 -23.14 -0.20
N GLU A 35 -4.65 -22.51 -0.56
CA GLU A 35 -3.29 -23.07 -0.46
C GLU A 35 -2.57 -22.72 0.85
N ILE A 36 -3.25 -22.05 1.79
CA ILE A 36 -2.69 -21.58 3.05
C ILE A 36 -3.60 -21.91 4.23
N ASN A 37 -3.24 -22.94 4.98
CA ASN A 37 -4.01 -23.40 6.14
C ASN A 37 -3.16 -23.51 7.41
N SER A 38 -1.87 -23.19 7.31
CA SER A 38 -0.89 -23.32 8.37
C SER A 38 0.20 -22.25 8.27
N LEU A 39 0.97 -22.09 9.35
CA LEU A 39 2.18 -21.25 9.30
C LEU A 39 3.23 -21.81 8.34
N GLN A 40 3.27 -23.13 8.11
CA GLN A 40 4.20 -23.73 7.16
C GLN A 40 3.87 -23.37 5.71
N ASP A 41 2.58 -23.27 5.38
CA ASP A 41 2.15 -22.76 4.08
C ASP A 41 2.47 -21.28 3.92
N PHE A 42 2.25 -20.49 4.97
CA PHE A 42 2.66 -19.09 5.00
C PHE A 42 4.15 -18.93 4.69
N ASP A 43 5.01 -19.65 5.40
CA ASP A 43 6.48 -19.60 5.22
C ASP A 43 6.87 -19.97 3.77
N ARG A 44 6.22 -21.00 3.21
CA ARG A 44 6.43 -21.43 1.82
C ARG A 44 6.10 -20.32 0.83
N ILE A 45 4.95 -19.64 0.97
CA ILE A 45 4.54 -18.56 0.05
C ILE A 45 5.46 -17.34 0.19
N VAL A 46 5.85 -16.98 1.42
CA VAL A 46 6.82 -15.91 1.68
C VAL A 46 8.13 -16.23 0.96
N GLN A 47 8.67 -17.44 1.14
CA GLN A 47 9.93 -17.83 0.52
C GLN A 47 9.83 -17.81 -1.01
N GLN A 48 8.73 -18.30 -1.58
CA GLN A 48 8.48 -18.20 -3.02
C GLN A 48 8.50 -16.75 -3.53
N GLY A 49 7.93 -15.80 -2.77
CA GLY A 49 7.97 -14.38 -3.12
C GLY A 49 9.39 -13.79 -3.07
N ILE A 50 10.19 -14.17 -2.07
CA ILE A 50 11.59 -13.76 -1.95
C ILE A 50 12.41 -14.32 -3.11
N ASP A 51 12.32 -15.63 -3.34
CA ASP A 51 13.05 -16.32 -4.41
C ASP A 51 12.69 -15.76 -5.78
N PHE A 52 11.40 -15.46 -6.01
CA PHE A 52 10.91 -14.84 -7.24
C PHE A 52 11.63 -13.52 -7.52
N VAL A 53 11.71 -12.60 -6.55
CA VAL A 53 12.39 -11.31 -6.75
C VAL A 53 13.90 -11.48 -6.90
N GLN A 54 14.52 -12.35 -6.10
CA GLN A 54 15.96 -12.60 -6.12
C GLN A 54 16.43 -13.21 -7.45
N THR A 55 15.61 -14.07 -8.06
CA THR A 55 15.95 -14.78 -9.30
C THR A 55 15.31 -14.16 -10.54
N TYR A 56 14.53 -13.08 -10.40
CA TYR A 56 13.76 -12.49 -11.48
C TYR A 56 14.60 -12.13 -12.71
N LYS A 57 15.79 -11.54 -12.47
CA LYS A 57 16.70 -11.15 -13.55
C LYS A 57 17.15 -12.31 -14.44
N ASP A 58 17.09 -13.54 -13.92
CA ASP A 58 17.51 -14.74 -14.62
C ASP A 58 16.40 -15.23 -15.58
N HIS A 59 15.13 -14.88 -15.30
CA HIS A 59 13.95 -15.28 -16.08
C HIS A 59 12.87 -14.17 -16.08
N PRO A 60 13.13 -13.00 -16.72
CA PRO A 60 12.15 -11.92 -16.77
C PRO A 60 10.93 -12.32 -17.61
N SER A 61 9.77 -11.71 -17.33
CA SER A 61 8.52 -12.04 -18.05
C SER A 61 8.50 -11.57 -19.50
N GLY A 62 9.38 -10.65 -19.88
CA GLY A 62 9.52 -10.17 -21.25
C GLY A 62 10.73 -9.24 -21.42
N PRO A 63 11.05 -8.84 -22.67
CA PRO A 63 12.19 -7.99 -22.97
C PRO A 63 12.08 -6.57 -22.37
N ASP A 64 10.85 -6.07 -22.20
CA ASP A 64 10.57 -4.73 -21.66
C ASP A 64 10.27 -4.73 -20.16
N ALA A 65 10.41 -5.89 -19.50
CA ALA A 65 10.14 -6.02 -18.07
C ALA A 65 11.17 -5.21 -17.26
N TYR A 66 10.69 -4.52 -16.22
CA TYR A 66 11.59 -3.93 -15.23
C TYR A 66 12.36 -5.04 -14.52
N ILE A 67 13.68 -4.90 -14.47
CA ILE A 67 14.57 -5.85 -13.79
C ILE A 67 14.96 -5.27 -12.44
N PRO A 68 14.52 -5.87 -11.32
CA PRO A 68 14.86 -5.39 -10.00
C PRO A 68 16.31 -5.71 -9.64
N GLU A 69 16.91 -4.86 -8.81
CA GLU A 69 18.10 -5.25 -8.07
C GLU A 69 17.77 -6.38 -7.09
N ARG A 70 18.77 -7.22 -6.79
CA ARG A 70 18.63 -8.21 -5.71
C ARG A 70 18.69 -7.49 -4.36
N LEU A 71 17.91 -7.96 -3.39
CA LEU A 71 18.08 -7.50 -2.02
C LEU A 71 19.45 -7.93 -1.50
N SER A 72 20.15 -7.02 -0.82
CA SER A 72 21.39 -7.34 -0.10
C SER A 72 21.12 -8.24 1.11
N GLU A 73 22.16 -8.84 1.68
CA GLU A 73 22.05 -9.65 2.90
C GLU A 73 21.44 -8.87 4.09
N ASP A 74 21.82 -7.60 4.25
CA ASP A 74 21.25 -6.72 5.28
C ASP A 74 19.76 -6.49 5.04
N GLN A 75 19.35 -6.30 3.78
CA GLN A 75 17.94 -6.11 3.43
C GLN A 75 17.13 -7.40 3.58
N LEU A 76 17.71 -8.56 3.30
CA LEU A 76 17.09 -9.87 3.54
C LEU A 76 16.92 -10.13 5.05
N THR A 77 17.92 -9.77 5.85
CA THR A 77 17.86 -9.84 7.31
C THR A 77 16.77 -8.92 7.85
N ASP A 78 16.68 -7.69 7.35
CA ASP A 78 15.67 -6.73 7.75
C ASP A 78 14.26 -7.17 7.32
N LEU A 79 14.11 -7.71 6.11
CA LEU A 79 12.87 -8.33 5.62
C LEU A 79 12.42 -9.46 6.55
N HIS A 80 13.32 -10.39 6.88
CA HIS A 80 13.04 -11.50 7.77
C HIS A 80 12.60 -11.01 9.16
N LYS A 81 13.30 -10.02 9.73
CA LYS A 81 12.94 -9.42 11.01
C LYS A 81 11.50 -8.91 11.02
N HIS A 82 11.07 -8.22 9.97
CA HIS A 82 9.73 -7.64 9.90
C HIS A 82 8.64 -8.67 9.59
N VAL A 83 8.87 -9.58 8.64
CA VAL A 83 7.89 -10.62 8.26
C VAL A 83 7.55 -11.51 9.46
N TYR A 84 8.56 -11.84 10.27
CA TYR A 84 8.46 -12.75 11.41
C TYR A 84 8.45 -12.04 12.77
N ALA A 85 8.07 -10.74 12.80
CA ALA A 85 7.90 -10.02 14.04
C ALA A 85 6.96 -10.80 14.99
N LYS A 86 7.38 -10.94 16.25
CA LYS A 86 6.64 -11.70 17.27
C LYS A 86 5.43 -10.93 17.81
N ASN A 87 5.54 -9.61 17.82
CA ASN A 87 4.54 -8.68 18.32
C ASN A 87 4.68 -7.34 17.57
N LEU A 88 3.68 -6.47 17.73
CA LEU A 88 3.65 -5.17 17.07
C LEU A 88 4.72 -4.21 17.60
N GLU A 89 5.09 -4.31 18.88
CA GLU A 89 6.14 -3.47 19.47
C GLU A 89 7.49 -3.65 18.73
N GLY A 90 7.79 -4.89 18.32
CA GLY A 90 9.01 -5.20 17.57
C GLY A 90 9.07 -4.62 16.16
N LEU A 91 7.95 -4.11 15.62
CA LEU A 91 7.89 -3.43 14.32
C LEU A 91 8.15 -1.92 14.45
N GLU A 92 8.03 -1.35 15.65
CA GLU A 92 8.23 0.08 15.93
C GLU A 92 7.45 0.98 14.94
N LEU A 93 6.15 0.70 14.72
CA LEU A 93 5.35 1.35 13.67
C LEU A 93 5.25 2.88 13.83
N ASP A 94 5.41 3.40 15.04
CA ASP A 94 5.40 4.82 15.39
C ASP A 94 6.74 5.55 15.19
N ASN A 95 7.80 4.84 14.80
CA ASN A 95 9.12 5.45 14.61
C ASN A 95 9.08 6.53 13.52
N ARG A 96 9.20 7.80 13.95
CA ARG A 96 9.10 8.99 13.11
C ARG A 96 10.08 9.04 11.94
N GLN A 97 11.23 8.39 12.06
CA GLN A 97 12.25 8.38 11.00
C GLN A 97 11.96 7.36 9.89
N GLN A 98 11.00 6.46 10.13
CA GLN A 98 10.69 5.32 9.27
C GLN A 98 9.19 5.24 8.92
N ILE A 99 8.46 6.35 9.04
CA ILE A 99 7.07 6.43 8.56
C ILE A 99 7.08 6.17 7.04
N GLY A 100 6.19 5.27 6.58
CA GLY A 100 6.15 4.83 5.18
C GLY A 100 7.19 3.77 4.82
N TYR A 101 7.90 3.18 5.79
CA TYR A 101 8.87 2.12 5.49
C TYR A 101 8.15 0.81 5.11
N THR A 102 8.28 0.39 3.86
CA THR A 102 7.52 -0.75 3.26
C THR A 102 7.56 -2.04 4.08
N LEU A 103 8.71 -2.37 4.71
CA LEU A 103 8.84 -3.60 5.48
C LEU A 103 8.03 -3.58 6.78
N LYS A 104 7.77 -2.40 7.35
CA LYS A 104 6.87 -2.27 8.52
C LYS A 104 5.42 -2.55 8.14
N CYS A 105 4.98 -2.03 6.99
CA CYS A 105 3.66 -2.32 6.46
C CYS A 105 3.50 -3.81 6.11
N LEU A 106 4.50 -4.41 5.46
CA LEU A 106 4.55 -5.84 5.24
C LEU A 106 4.45 -6.60 6.56
N GLY A 107 5.26 -6.24 7.55
CA GLY A 107 5.31 -6.87 8.87
C GLY A 107 4.00 -6.76 9.64
N ALA A 108 3.31 -5.62 9.59
CA ALA A 108 1.97 -5.48 10.19
C ALA A 108 0.95 -6.43 9.54
N GLY A 109 1.00 -6.53 8.21
CA GLY A 109 0.15 -7.45 7.47
C GLY A 109 0.44 -8.93 7.79
N THR A 110 1.71 -9.33 7.77
CA THR A 110 2.10 -10.71 8.04
C THR A 110 1.88 -11.09 9.50
N TRP A 111 2.08 -10.16 10.44
CA TRP A 111 1.72 -10.37 11.84
C TRP A 111 0.22 -10.68 11.97
N ALA A 112 -0.66 -9.88 11.37
CA ALA A 112 -2.10 -10.10 11.43
C ALA A 112 -2.53 -11.44 10.80
N LEU A 113 -1.94 -11.81 9.66
CA LEU A 113 -2.22 -13.11 9.03
C LEU A 113 -1.73 -14.29 9.91
N ARG A 114 -0.56 -14.16 10.52
CA ARG A 114 -0.04 -15.20 11.42
C ARG A 114 -0.88 -15.33 12.70
N GLU A 115 -1.44 -14.24 13.21
CA GLU A 115 -2.39 -14.27 14.33
C GLU A 115 -3.62 -15.12 13.99
N VAL A 116 -4.24 -14.93 12.82
CA VAL A 116 -5.42 -15.71 12.43
C VAL A 116 -5.11 -17.16 12.09
N LEU A 117 -3.95 -17.44 11.47
CA LEU A 117 -3.49 -18.81 11.20
C LEU A 117 -3.19 -19.59 12.49
N SER A 118 -2.70 -18.89 13.52
CA SER A 118 -2.38 -19.50 14.83
C SER A 118 -3.60 -19.62 15.75
N THR A 119 -4.72 -18.97 15.39
CA THR A 119 -5.95 -18.99 16.18
C THR A 119 -6.88 -20.11 15.72
N PRO A 120 -7.30 -21.04 16.60
CA PRO A 120 -8.29 -22.06 16.28
C PRO A 120 -9.59 -21.45 15.77
N GLU A 121 -10.26 -22.11 14.83
CA GLU A 121 -11.47 -21.59 14.19
C GLU A 121 -12.55 -21.14 15.19
N SER A 122 -12.73 -21.90 16.28
CA SER A 122 -13.67 -21.58 17.37
C SER A 122 -13.43 -20.23 18.04
N ASN A 123 -12.22 -19.69 17.93
CA ASN A 123 -11.76 -18.47 18.60
C ASN A 123 -11.44 -17.34 17.61
N ARG A 124 -11.78 -17.48 16.32
CA ARG A 124 -11.52 -16.45 15.30
C ARG A 124 -12.52 -15.30 15.31
N SER A 125 -13.63 -15.43 16.03
CA SER A 125 -14.63 -14.36 16.15
C SER A 125 -13.98 -13.08 16.68
N GLY A 126 -14.14 -11.97 15.96
CA GLY A 126 -13.60 -10.66 16.34
C GLY A 126 -12.10 -10.47 16.10
N ILE A 127 -11.38 -11.44 15.53
CA ILE A 127 -9.94 -11.31 15.29
C ILE A 127 -9.60 -10.22 14.28
N PHE A 128 -10.47 -10.01 13.27
CA PHE A 128 -10.30 -8.92 12.31
C PHE A 128 -10.27 -7.56 13.02
N GLU A 129 -11.32 -7.29 13.81
CA GLU A 129 -11.47 -6.04 14.55
C GLU A 129 -10.33 -5.81 15.54
N ARG A 130 -9.95 -6.87 16.28
CA ARG A 130 -8.82 -6.83 17.20
C ARG A 130 -7.52 -6.43 16.50
N CYS A 131 -7.11 -7.18 15.48
CA CYS A 131 -5.85 -6.94 14.79
C CYS A 131 -5.79 -5.55 14.14
N ILE A 132 -6.86 -5.11 13.48
CA ILE A 132 -6.92 -3.78 12.87
C ILE A 132 -6.86 -2.67 13.93
N THR A 133 -7.55 -2.84 15.05
CA THR A 133 -7.50 -1.89 16.17
C THR A 133 -6.09 -1.83 16.75
N GLU A 134 -5.48 -2.97 17.06
CA GLU A 134 -4.12 -3.04 17.64
C GLU A 134 -3.09 -2.39 16.71
N ILE A 135 -3.13 -2.64 15.40
CA ILE A 135 -2.24 -2.02 14.41
C ILE A 135 -2.47 -0.51 14.34
N THR A 136 -3.72 -0.06 14.29
CA THR A 136 -4.06 1.37 14.22
C THR A 136 -3.57 2.13 15.46
N MET A 137 -3.66 1.49 16.63
CA MET A 137 -3.21 2.06 17.91
C MET A 137 -1.69 2.20 18.02
N GLN A 138 -0.91 1.54 17.15
CA GLN A 138 0.53 1.80 17.03
C GLN A 138 0.84 3.12 16.28
N ALA A 139 -0.16 3.86 15.79
CA ALA A 139 0.00 5.11 15.07
C ALA A 139 0.94 4.98 13.85
N GLY A 140 1.77 5.99 13.57
CA GLY A 140 2.63 6.03 12.39
C GLY A 140 1.82 6.09 11.10
N ASP A 141 2.14 5.19 10.17
CA ASP A 141 1.44 5.00 8.88
C ASP A 141 0.25 4.02 9.03
N ALA A 142 -0.62 4.34 10.00
CA ALA A 142 -1.64 3.42 10.51
C ALA A 142 -2.66 2.99 9.44
N ASP A 143 -3.04 3.90 8.55
CA ASP A 143 -3.96 3.65 7.44
C ASP A 143 -3.37 2.66 6.44
N THR A 144 -2.11 2.83 6.04
CA THR A 144 -1.42 1.90 5.14
C THR A 144 -1.23 0.52 5.78
N ASN A 145 -0.76 0.50 7.04
CA ASN A 145 -0.56 -0.74 7.80
C ASN A 145 -1.87 -1.52 7.98
N ALA A 146 -2.95 -0.84 8.39
CA ALA A 146 -4.27 -1.45 8.58
C ALA A 146 -4.89 -1.90 7.25
N THR A 147 -4.65 -1.18 6.14
CA THR A 147 -5.13 -1.58 4.81
C THR A 147 -4.52 -2.91 4.38
N VAL A 148 -3.19 -3.06 4.50
CA VAL A 148 -2.51 -4.30 4.13
C VAL A 148 -2.92 -5.46 5.06
N ALA A 149 -2.96 -5.23 6.37
CA ALA A 149 -3.45 -6.23 7.32
C ALA A 149 -4.91 -6.64 7.05
N GLY A 150 -5.78 -5.67 6.79
CA GLY A 150 -7.19 -5.88 6.50
C GLY A 150 -7.40 -6.66 5.20
N SER A 151 -6.58 -6.41 4.18
CA SER A 151 -6.62 -7.18 2.93
C SER A 151 -6.29 -8.65 3.13
N LEU A 152 -5.26 -8.96 3.93
CA LEU A 152 -4.87 -10.34 4.22
C LEU A 152 -5.89 -11.04 5.14
N LEU A 153 -6.33 -10.37 6.20
CA LEU A 153 -7.34 -10.90 7.11
C LEU A 153 -8.66 -11.14 6.39
N GLY A 154 -9.12 -10.18 5.56
CA GLY A 154 -10.36 -10.31 4.80
C GLY A 154 -10.29 -11.40 3.74
N ALA A 155 -9.14 -11.57 3.07
CA ALA A 155 -8.93 -12.67 2.13
C ALA A 155 -8.98 -14.04 2.82
N TYR A 156 -8.48 -14.14 4.06
CA TYR A 156 -8.48 -15.39 4.82
C TYR A 156 -9.84 -15.70 5.46
N LEU A 157 -10.42 -14.72 6.14
CA LEU A 157 -11.63 -14.86 6.93
C LEU A 157 -12.91 -14.81 6.10
N THR A 158 -12.83 -14.33 4.85
CA THR A 158 -13.97 -14.07 3.97
C THR A 158 -14.95 -13.06 4.57
N ASP A 159 -16.12 -12.89 3.93
CA ASP A 159 -17.18 -11.99 4.38
C ASP A 159 -17.72 -12.34 5.79
N THR A 160 -17.69 -13.61 6.15
CA THR A 160 -18.19 -14.11 7.45
C THR A 160 -17.39 -13.61 8.66
N GLY A 161 -16.11 -13.26 8.48
CA GLY A 161 -15.26 -12.76 9.57
C GLY A 161 -15.10 -11.24 9.64
N LEU A 162 -15.75 -10.48 8.75
CA LEU A 162 -15.68 -9.02 8.78
C LEU A 162 -16.68 -8.42 9.79
N PRO A 163 -16.30 -7.37 10.56
CA PRO A 163 -17.22 -6.70 11.48
C PRO A 163 -18.32 -5.97 10.70
N GLY A 164 -19.56 -6.48 10.75
CA GLY A 164 -20.67 -5.90 9.98
C GLY A 164 -20.90 -4.42 10.24
N HIS A 165 -20.69 -3.97 11.48
CA HIS A 165 -20.83 -2.56 11.86
C HIS A 165 -19.72 -1.64 11.29
N TRP A 166 -18.58 -2.19 10.84
CA TRP A 166 -17.58 -1.42 10.09
C TRP A 166 -17.92 -1.39 8.60
N VAL A 167 -18.25 -2.55 8.03
CA VAL A 167 -18.52 -2.69 6.59
C VAL A 167 -19.73 -1.85 6.17
N GLN A 168 -20.78 -1.78 7.00
CA GLN A 168 -22.00 -1.02 6.69
C GLN A 168 -21.76 0.48 6.47
N HIS A 169 -20.69 1.03 7.04
CA HIS A 169 -20.36 2.46 6.96
C HIS A 169 -19.13 2.73 6.09
N LEU A 170 -18.68 1.74 5.32
CA LEU A 170 -17.53 1.90 4.44
C LEU A 170 -17.85 2.89 3.32
N ARG A 171 -17.10 3.99 3.29
CA ARG A 171 -17.17 4.96 2.20
C ARG A 171 -16.85 4.25 0.89
N ASP A 172 -17.67 4.51 -0.14
CA ASP A 172 -17.55 3.90 -1.47
C ASP A 172 -17.63 2.36 -1.46
N GLY A 173 -18.25 1.75 -0.44
CA GLY A 173 -18.35 0.29 -0.31
C GLY A 173 -19.04 -0.39 -1.50
N ALA A 174 -20.08 0.21 -2.07
CA ALA A 174 -20.73 -0.31 -3.28
C ALA A 174 -19.78 -0.34 -4.49
N TRP A 175 -18.94 0.68 -4.62
CA TRP A 175 -17.92 0.76 -5.67
C TRP A 175 -16.82 -0.30 -5.46
N LEU A 176 -16.34 -0.49 -4.23
CA LEU A 176 -15.39 -1.55 -3.91
C LEU A 176 -15.93 -2.95 -4.23
N VAL A 177 -17.19 -3.23 -3.87
CA VAL A 177 -17.85 -4.50 -4.20
C VAL A 177 -17.96 -4.68 -5.72
N GLN A 178 -18.26 -3.62 -6.47
CA GLN A 178 -18.27 -3.66 -7.93
C GLN A 178 -16.89 -4.00 -8.49
N LYS A 179 -15.83 -3.32 -8.04
CA LYS A 179 -14.45 -3.60 -8.51
C LYS A 179 -13.97 -5.00 -8.15
N MET A 180 -14.34 -5.51 -6.98
CA MET A 180 -14.07 -6.90 -6.61
C MET A 180 -14.75 -7.88 -7.58
N LYS A 181 -16.02 -7.64 -7.97
CA LYS A 181 -16.72 -8.46 -8.98
C LYS A 181 -16.04 -8.38 -10.34
N CYS A 182 -15.62 -7.20 -10.78
CA CYS A 182 -14.88 -7.02 -12.04
C CYS A 182 -13.58 -7.84 -12.05
N ALA A 183 -12.80 -7.76 -10.96
CA ALA A 183 -11.59 -8.56 -10.79
C ALA A 183 -11.89 -10.07 -10.80
N GLY A 184 -12.96 -10.50 -10.12
CA GLY A 184 -13.42 -11.89 -10.16
C GLY A 184 -13.76 -12.37 -11.57
N SER A 185 -14.46 -11.57 -12.36
CA SER A 185 -14.76 -11.89 -13.77
C SER A 185 -13.49 -12.00 -14.62
N LEU A 186 -12.51 -11.12 -14.45
CA LEU A 186 -11.20 -11.22 -15.15
C LEU A 186 -10.42 -12.48 -14.76
N LEU A 187 -10.56 -12.93 -13.53
CA LEU A 187 -9.94 -14.16 -13.02
C LEU A 187 -10.73 -15.43 -13.39
N GLY A 188 -11.86 -15.32 -14.11
CA GLY A 188 -12.69 -16.46 -14.49
C GLY A 188 -13.56 -17.02 -13.36
N LEU A 189 -13.77 -16.26 -12.28
CA LEU A 189 -14.61 -16.65 -11.14
C LEU A 189 -16.11 -16.39 -11.38
N GLY A 190 -16.49 -16.06 -12.62
CA GLY A 190 -17.87 -15.83 -13.04
C GLY A 190 -18.20 -14.36 -13.26
N GLY A 191 -19.36 -14.11 -13.90
CA GLY A 191 -19.78 -12.79 -14.36
C GLY A 191 -19.16 -12.38 -15.70
N THR A 192 -19.56 -11.22 -16.20
CA THR A 192 -19.03 -10.60 -17.42
C THR A 192 -18.56 -9.20 -17.07
N TYR A 193 -17.32 -8.87 -17.44
CA TYR A 193 -16.76 -7.54 -17.25
C TYR A 193 -16.06 -7.09 -18.53
N ASP A 194 -16.39 -5.87 -18.96
CA ASP A 194 -15.79 -5.21 -20.11
C ASP A 194 -15.00 -4.00 -19.64
N SER A 195 -13.68 -4.14 -19.59
CA SER A 195 -12.78 -3.08 -19.17
C SER A 195 -12.73 -1.90 -20.14
N THR A 196 -13.14 -2.08 -21.40
CA THR A 196 -13.09 -1.01 -22.41
C THR A 196 -14.15 0.07 -22.16
N ASN A 197 -15.18 -0.26 -21.38
CA ASN A 197 -16.29 0.62 -21.03
C ASN A 197 -16.29 1.01 -19.54
N ASP A 198 -15.30 0.62 -18.75
CA ASP A 198 -15.18 1.03 -17.35
C ASP A 198 -14.33 2.31 -17.25
N PRO A 199 -14.93 3.47 -16.92
CA PRO A 199 -14.23 4.74 -16.90
C PRO A 199 -13.03 4.75 -15.95
N ASP A 200 -13.07 4.00 -14.84
CA ASP A 200 -12.00 4.05 -13.83
C ASP A 200 -10.70 3.40 -14.30
N VAL A 201 -10.74 2.57 -15.36
CA VAL A 201 -9.55 1.89 -15.90
C VAL A 201 -9.11 2.45 -17.25
N LEU A 202 -9.82 3.46 -17.77
CA LEU A 202 -9.37 4.21 -18.93
C LEU A 202 -8.13 5.03 -18.58
N ILE A 203 -7.31 5.32 -19.58
CA ILE A 203 -6.03 6.05 -19.39
C ILE A 203 -6.21 7.44 -18.77
N ASP A 204 -7.40 8.04 -18.96
CA ASP A 204 -7.80 9.34 -18.43
C ASP A 204 -8.72 9.23 -17.20
N GLY A 205 -8.96 8.01 -16.70
CA GLY A 205 -9.93 7.74 -15.63
C GLY A 205 -11.35 8.16 -16.00
N GLY A 206 -11.70 8.16 -17.29
CA GLY A 206 -13.03 8.52 -17.79
C GLY A 206 -13.34 10.02 -17.70
N LYS A 207 -12.31 10.85 -17.46
CA LYS A 207 -12.47 12.31 -17.32
C LYS A 207 -12.31 13.07 -18.63
N GLY A 208 -11.83 12.41 -19.70
CA GLY A 208 -11.44 13.08 -20.93
C GLY A 208 -10.11 13.82 -20.81
N ALA A 209 -9.53 14.19 -21.96
CA ALA A 209 -8.44 15.15 -21.99
C ALA A 209 -8.95 16.55 -21.64
N PHE A 210 -8.17 17.33 -20.87
CA PHE A 210 -8.50 18.73 -20.63
C PHE A 210 -8.52 19.50 -21.95
N THR A 211 -9.57 20.30 -22.12
CA THR A 211 -9.61 21.30 -23.20
C THR A 211 -8.60 22.42 -22.92
N PRO A 212 -8.12 23.14 -23.96
CA PRO A 212 -7.27 24.32 -23.77
C PRO A 212 -7.89 25.35 -22.82
N GLU A 213 -9.21 25.56 -22.90
CA GLU A 213 -9.95 26.48 -22.04
C GLU A 213 -9.94 26.04 -20.57
N GLU A 214 -10.13 24.74 -20.30
CA GLU A 214 -10.07 24.21 -18.94
C GLU A 214 -8.67 24.28 -18.35
N LEU A 215 -7.65 24.03 -19.18
CA LEU A 215 -6.25 24.12 -18.77
C LEU A 215 -5.88 25.57 -18.41
N ASN A 216 -6.26 26.52 -19.27
CA ASN A 216 -6.04 27.95 -19.03
C ASN A 216 -6.76 28.41 -17.77
N ARG A 217 -8.03 28.03 -17.59
CA ARG A 217 -8.78 28.36 -16.36
C ARG A 217 -8.08 27.84 -15.10
N ARG A 218 -7.63 26.58 -15.10
CA ARG A 218 -6.92 26.00 -13.95
C ARG A 218 -5.58 26.70 -13.69
N TYR A 219 -4.89 27.09 -14.75
CA TYR A 219 -3.66 27.88 -14.65
C TYR A 219 -3.95 29.25 -14.02
N ASP A 220 -4.98 29.95 -14.49
CA ASP A 220 -5.38 31.24 -13.94
C ASP A 220 -5.79 31.13 -12.46
N GLU A 221 -6.58 30.11 -12.10
CA GLU A 221 -6.95 29.81 -10.71
C GLU A 221 -5.71 29.59 -9.82
N LEU A 222 -4.73 28.81 -10.31
CA LEU A 222 -3.47 28.58 -9.61
C LEU A 222 -2.67 29.88 -9.45
N MET A 223 -2.57 30.70 -10.50
CA MET A 223 -1.83 31.97 -10.47
C MET A 223 -2.50 33.01 -9.56
N CYS A 224 -3.84 33.05 -9.52
CA CYS A 224 -4.59 33.86 -8.56
C CYS A 224 -4.33 33.43 -7.11
N GLU A 225 -4.31 32.12 -6.84
CA GLU A 225 -3.99 31.60 -5.50
C GLU A 225 -2.55 31.90 -5.09
N VAL A 226 -1.59 31.75 -6.02
CA VAL A 226 -0.19 32.13 -5.80
C VAL A 226 -0.09 33.62 -5.50
N GLY A 227 -0.73 34.48 -6.29
CA GLY A 227 -0.73 35.93 -6.08
C GLY A 227 -1.32 36.32 -4.72
N ARG A 228 -2.43 35.71 -4.32
CA ARG A 228 -3.05 35.91 -3.00
C ARG A 228 -2.08 35.53 -1.87
N ARG A 229 -1.45 34.35 -1.96
CA ARG A 229 -0.50 33.89 -0.94
C ARG A 229 0.72 34.78 -0.83
N VAL A 230 1.27 35.24 -1.97
CA VAL A 230 2.41 36.17 -1.98
C VAL A 230 2.04 37.49 -1.31
N ASN A 231 0.86 38.04 -1.62
CA ASN A 231 0.36 39.26 -1.00
C ASN A 231 0.17 39.11 0.52
N ASP A 232 -0.30 37.95 0.95
CA ASP A 232 -0.59 37.65 2.35
C ASP A 232 0.63 37.10 3.13
N GLY A 233 1.81 37.04 2.50
CA GLY A 233 3.04 36.52 3.10
C GLY A 233 2.99 35.01 3.42
N LEU A 234 2.10 34.26 2.78
CA LEU A 234 1.89 32.83 2.97
C LEU A 234 2.83 32.00 2.09
N PRO A 235 3.24 30.80 2.56
CA PRO A 235 4.04 29.89 1.75
C PRO A 235 3.30 29.45 0.48
N LEU A 236 4.06 29.33 -0.61
CA LEU A 236 3.55 28.92 -1.92
C LEU A 236 2.90 27.51 -1.85
N PRO A 237 1.91 27.22 -2.71
CA PRO A 237 1.33 25.89 -2.79
C PRO A 237 2.42 24.83 -3.01
N GLY A 238 2.41 23.75 -2.21
CA GLY A 238 3.39 22.66 -2.30
C GLY A 238 4.73 22.91 -1.59
N SER A 239 4.99 24.10 -1.06
CA SER A 239 6.17 24.36 -0.23
C SER A 239 5.92 23.89 1.21
N ARG A 240 6.80 23.02 1.74
CA ARG A 240 6.81 22.70 3.18
C ARG A 240 7.28 23.96 3.91
N GLY A 241 6.41 24.56 4.71
CA GLY A 241 6.76 25.71 5.54
C GLY A 241 7.99 25.41 6.42
N PRO A 242 8.79 26.42 6.79
CA PRO A 242 9.97 26.21 7.61
C PRO A 242 9.54 25.55 8.93
N SER A 243 10.08 24.35 9.18
CA SER A 243 10.01 23.72 10.49
C SER A 243 10.50 24.73 11.52
N GLY A 244 9.62 25.18 12.42
CA GLY A 244 9.92 26.19 13.40
C GLY A 244 11.18 25.83 14.20
N LYS A 245 12.30 26.50 13.90
CA LYS A 245 13.41 26.62 14.83
C LYS A 245 13.24 27.95 15.54
N GLY A 246 13.06 27.85 16.86
CA GLY A 246 13.05 28.99 17.77
C GLY A 246 14.23 29.92 17.51
N GLY A 247 13.94 31.22 17.55
CA GLY A 247 14.84 32.26 17.10
C GLY A 247 16.08 32.49 17.97
N LYS A 248 17.01 33.25 17.38
CA LYS A 248 17.59 34.48 17.96
C LYS A 248 18.59 35.11 16.97
N GLY A 249 18.36 36.40 16.66
CA GLY A 249 19.29 37.45 16.18
C GLY A 249 20.21 37.15 14.98
N GLU A 250 20.69 38.09 14.19
CA GLU A 250 20.65 39.55 14.18
C GLU A 250 21.21 39.97 12.79
N LYS A 251 20.65 41.04 12.22
CA LYS A 251 21.18 41.99 11.20
C LYS A 251 22.29 41.57 10.22
N ASP A 252 22.04 41.72 8.92
CA ASP A 252 22.52 42.83 8.06
C ASP A 252 22.61 42.39 6.58
N GLY A 253 22.28 43.31 5.67
CA GLY A 253 23.02 43.42 4.41
C GLY A 253 22.32 43.06 3.10
N CYS A 254 21.85 44.12 2.45
CA CYS A 254 21.92 44.39 1.00
C CYS A 254 20.99 43.66 0.00
N ILE A 255 20.02 44.43 -0.47
CA ILE A 255 19.35 44.32 -1.76
C ILE A 255 20.32 44.79 -2.84
N VAL A 256 20.54 44.00 -3.90
CA VAL A 256 20.89 44.52 -5.22
C VAL A 256 20.20 43.67 -6.29
N CYS A 257 19.43 44.39 -7.13
CA CYS A 257 18.85 44.14 -8.46
C CYS A 257 18.81 42.72 -9.03
#